data_AF-A0A366FDD0-F1
#
_entry.id   AF-A0A366FDD0-F1
#
_cell.length_a   1.000
_cell.length_b   1.000
_cell.length_c   1.000
_cell.angle_alpha   90.00
_cell.angle_beta   90.00
_cell.angle_gamma   90.00
#
_symmetry.space_group_name_H-M   'P 1'
#
loop_
_entity.id
_entity.type
_entity.pdbx_description
1 polymer ?
#
loop_
_entity_poly.entity_id
_entity_poly.type
_entity_poly.pdbx_seq_one_letter_code
_entity_poly.pdbx_strand_id
1 'polypeptide(L)'
;MSATDTRNAFKNNRVGPILRAGPITAGVIEAAEEDNPGKQIRVDDKIAYVRIDTEGELILRRETLERALGRPFRMSELEVNLGSFAGRIETTDDFVRFYYEKTL
;
A
#
# COMPACT_ATOMS: atom_id res chain seq x y z
N MET A 1 22.69 -11.65 -1.14
CA MET A 1 22.35 -11.09 0.19
C MET A 1 23.31 -11.69 1.21
N SER A 2 23.96 -10.85 2.03
CA SER A 2 24.92 -11.30 3.05
C SER A 2 24.20 -11.86 4.29
N ALA A 3 24.83 -12.76 5.03
CA ALA A 3 24.27 -13.32 6.28
C ALA A 3 23.94 -12.23 7.33
N THR A 4 24.62 -11.08 7.28
CA THR A 4 24.35 -9.91 8.12
C THR A 4 23.04 -9.20 7.71
N ASP A 5 22.70 -9.17 6.42
CA ASP A 5 21.49 -8.50 5.90
C ASP A 5 20.22 -9.21 6.38
N THR A 6 20.22 -10.55 6.40
CA THR A 6 19.08 -11.35 6.87
C THR A 6 18.80 -11.14 8.35
N ARG A 7 19.85 -10.98 9.17
CA ARG A 7 19.70 -10.76 10.63
C ARG A 7 19.06 -9.42 10.98
N ASN A 8 19.14 -8.42 10.10
CA ASN A 8 18.55 -7.10 10.35
C ASN A 8 17.27 -6.86 9.55
N ALA A 9 16.83 -7.81 8.72
CA ALA A 9 15.67 -7.64 7.83
C ALA A 9 14.37 -7.29 8.59
N PHE A 10 14.23 -7.73 9.84
CA PHE A 10 13.06 -7.42 10.68
C PHE A 10 13.04 -5.98 11.21
N LYS A 11 14.17 -5.24 11.19
CA LYS A 11 14.28 -3.87 11.69
C LYS A 11 13.86 -2.87 10.61
N ASN A 12 12.55 -2.82 10.33
CA ASN A 12 12.00 -1.83 9.43
C ASN A 12 10.56 -1.47 9.84
N ASN A 13 10.13 -0.23 9.58
CA ASN A 13 8.76 0.21 9.89
C ASN A 13 7.93 0.30 8.62
N ARG A 14 8.14 -0.64 7.69
CA ARG A 14 7.50 -0.60 6.39
C ARG A 14 6.07 -1.06 6.48
N VAL A 15 5.18 -0.29 5.87
CA VAL A 15 3.74 -0.53 5.87
C VAL A 15 3.17 -0.33 4.48
N GLY A 16 2.07 -1.02 4.20
CA GLY A 16 1.38 -0.90 2.92
C GLY A 16 0.73 -2.20 2.43
N PRO A 17 -0.01 -2.13 1.32
CA PRO A 17 -0.76 -3.25 0.79
C PRO A 17 0.12 -4.27 0.04
N ILE A 18 -0.32 -5.51 0.06
CA ILE A 18 0.13 -6.57 -0.85
C ILE A 18 -1.08 -6.96 -1.68
N LEU A 19 -1.09 -6.53 -2.94
CA LEU A 19 -2.21 -6.74 -3.86
C LEU A 19 -1.98 -7.97 -4.73
N ARG A 20 -3.05 -8.71 -5.01
CA ARG A 20 -3.03 -9.63 -6.16
C ARG A 20 -2.75 -8.82 -7.42
N ALA A 21 -1.89 -9.34 -8.29
CA ALA A 21 -1.62 -8.69 -9.56
C ALA A 21 -2.92 -8.62 -10.37
N GLY A 22 -3.28 -7.43 -10.83
CA GLY A 22 -4.55 -7.24 -11.51
C GLY A 22 -4.80 -5.82 -11.99
N PRO A 23 -6.01 -5.55 -12.52
CA PRO A 23 -6.32 -4.30 -13.22
C PRO A 23 -6.21 -3.04 -12.35
N ILE A 24 -6.35 -3.17 -11.02
CA ILE A 24 -6.30 -2.01 -10.12
C ILE A 24 -4.87 -1.67 -9.66
N THR A 25 -3.90 -2.56 -9.89
CA THR A 25 -2.56 -2.45 -9.28
C THR A 25 -1.86 -1.16 -9.68
N ALA A 26 -1.90 -0.79 -10.97
CA ALA A 26 -1.27 0.44 -11.46
C ALA A 26 -1.91 1.69 -10.81
N GLY A 27 -3.24 1.75 -10.74
CA GLY A 27 -3.93 2.88 -10.10
C GLY A 27 -3.68 2.97 -8.60
N VAL A 28 -3.47 1.84 -7.90
CA VAL A 28 -3.09 1.87 -6.48
C VAL A 28 -1.65 2.36 -6.28
N ILE A 29 -0.72 2.04 -7.20
CA ILE A 29 0.65 2.58 -7.16
C ILE A 29 0.62 4.10 -7.33
N GLU A 30 -0.08 4.59 -8.35
CA GLU A 30 -0.22 6.02 -8.62
C GLU A 30 -0.86 6.75 -7.42
N ALA A 31 -1.95 6.22 -6.87
CA ALA A 31 -2.58 6.78 -5.68
C ALA A 31 -1.63 6.76 -4.46
N ALA A 32 -0.82 5.70 -4.28
CA ALA A 32 0.15 5.65 -3.19
C ALA A 32 1.20 6.77 -3.31
N GLU A 33 1.67 7.07 -4.52
CA GLU A 33 2.63 8.14 -4.77
C GLU A 33 2.02 9.53 -4.53
N GLU A 34 0.79 9.75 -5.00
CA GLU A 34 0.09 11.03 -4.86
C GLU A 34 -0.35 11.30 -3.41
N ASP A 35 -0.93 10.31 -2.73
CA ASP A 35 -1.52 10.47 -1.41
C ASP A 35 -0.51 10.60 -0.27
N ASN A 36 0.76 10.30 -0.54
CA ASN A 36 1.85 10.25 0.44
C ASN A 36 3.03 11.14 0.01
N PRO A 37 2.81 12.46 -0.18
CA PRO A 37 3.83 13.36 -0.70
C PRO A 37 5.07 13.37 0.20
N GLY A 38 6.24 13.33 -0.42
CA GLY A 38 7.52 13.33 0.28
C GLY A 38 7.94 11.97 0.88
N LYS A 39 7.13 10.91 0.72
CA LYS A 39 7.51 9.55 1.11
C LYS A 39 8.04 8.76 -0.10
N GLN A 40 9.02 7.89 0.13
CA GLN A 40 9.51 6.99 -0.91
C GLN A 40 8.61 5.75 -1.00
N ILE A 41 7.77 5.68 -2.04
CA ILE A 41 6.99 4.49 -2.35
C ILE A 41 7.90 3.44 -3.01
N ARG A 42 7.83 2.21 -2.50
CA ARG A 42 8.54 1.06 -3.09
C ARG A 42 7.54 0.06 -3.62
N VAL A 43 7.77 -0.36 -4.86
CA VAL A 43 6.97 -1.35 -5.57
C VAL A 43 7.83 -2.56 -5.84
N ASP A 44 7.42 -3.71 -5.33
CA ASP A 44 8.06 -5.00 -5.58
C ASP A 44 7.07 -5.92 -6.30
N ASP A 45 7.25 -6.07 -7.60
CA ASP A 45 6.44 -6.92 -8.46
C ASP A 45 6.94 -8.37 -8.41
N LYS A 46 6.08 -9.26 -7.89
CA LYS A 46 6.32 -10.70 -7.75
C LYS A 46 5.48 -11.52 -8.72
N ILE A 47 5.02 -10.93 -9.82
CA ILE A 47 4.20 -11.52 -10.89
C ILE A 47 2.78 -11.86 -10.43
N ALA A 48 2.64 -12.68 -9.38
CA ALA A 48 1.33 -13.07 -8.83
C ALA A 48 0.76 -12.01 -7.89
N TYR A 49 1.63 -11.20 -7.28
CA TYR A 49 1.26 -10.12 -6.38
C TYR A 49 2.25 -8.98 -6.49
N VAL A 50 1.82 -7.79 -6.07
CA VAL A 50 2.65 -6.61 -5.99
C VAL A 50 2.61 -6.09 -4.56
N ARG A 51 3.79 -5.91 -3.96
CA ARG A 51 3.94 -5.25 -2.67
C ARG A 51 4.21 -3.77 -2.90
N ILE A 52 3.39 -2.92 -2.30
CA ILE A 52 3.54 -1.48 -2.33
C ILE A 52 3.72 -1.04 -0.89
N ASP A 53 4.86 -0.46 -0.55
CA ASP A 53 5.11 -0.11 0.84
C ASP A 53 6.03 1.11 1.01
N THR A 54 5.88 1.79 2.15
CA THR A 54 6.60 3.00 2.53
C THR A 54 6.91 2.97 4.02
N GLU A 55 7.70 3.93 4.51
CA GLU A 55 8.07 4.01 5.93
C GLU A 55 6.94 4.64 6.77
N GLY A 56 6.60 3.99 7.88
CA GLY A 56 5.75 4.50 8.95
C GLY A 56 4.25 4.50 8.67
N GLU A 57 3.82 5.10 7.56
CA GLU A 57 2.40 5.26 7.20
C GLU A 57 2.19 5.35 5.67
N LEU A 58 1.17 4.65 5.16
CA LEU A 58 0.68 4.73 3.79
C LEU A 58 -0.83 5.00 3.79
N ILE A 59 -1.28 6.06 3.14
CA ILE A 59 -2.70 6.37 2.94
C ILE A 59 -3.06 6.17 1.47
N LEU A 60 -4.23 5.60 1.20
CA LEU A 60 -4.86 5.58 -0.12
C LEU A 60 -6.26 6.16 0.02
N ARG A 61 -6.55 7.23 -0.72
CA ARG A 61 -7.85 7.90 -0.74
C ARG A 61 -8.67 7.40 -1.91
N ARG A 62 -9.97 7.19 -1.67
CA ARG A 62 -10.94 6.77 -2.69
C ARG A 62 -10.93 7.74 -3.87
N GLU A 63 -10.91 9.04 -3.61
CA GLU A 63 -10.90 10.07 -4.66
C GLU A 63 -9.70 9.95 -5.60
N THR A 64 -8.51 9.74 -5.03
CA THR A 64 -7.26 9.56 -5.80
C THR A 64 -7.31 8.25 -6.60
N LEU A 65 -7.80 7.16 -5.99
CA LEU A 65 -8.01 5.88 -6.69
C LEU A 65 -9.00 6.02 -7.86
N GLU A 66 -10.10 6.75 -7.70
CA GLU A 66 -11.07 7.00 -8.76
C GLU A 66 -10.46 7.75 -9.94
N ARG A 67 -9.65 8.78 -9.66
CA ARG A 67 -8.91 9.53 -10.69
C ARG A 67 -7.91 8.63 -11.42
N ALA A 68 -7.05 7.93 -10.68
CA ALA A 68 -6.01 7.07 -11.25
C ALA A 68 -6.60 5.91 -12.07
N LEU A 69 -7.73 5.33 -11.64
CA LEU A 69 -8.40 4.24 -12.35
C LEU A 69 -9.33 4.73 -13.47
N GLY A 70 -9.65 6.03 -13.52
CA GLY A 70 -10.56 6.62 -14.51
C GLY A 70 -12.00 6.13 -14.40
N ARG A 71 -12.44 5.67 -13.22
CA ARG A 71 -13.80 5.16 -12.98
C ARG A 71 -14.20 5.28 -11.50
N PRO A 72 -15.51 5.23 -11.17
CA PRO A 72 -15.96 5.09 -9.79
C PRO A 72 -15.32 3.86 -9.11
N PHE A 73 -14.99 4.01 -7.83
CA PHE A 73 -14.27 3.00 -7.05
C PHE A 73 -14.82 2.94 -5.64
N ARG A 74 -15.15 1.73 -5.17
CA ARG A 74 -15.52 1.49 -3.77
C ARG A 74 -14.34 0.93 -3.01
N MET A 75 -14.14 1.35 -1.77
CA MET A 75 -13.04 0.84 -0.93
C MET A 75 -13.09 -0.69 -0.73
N SER A 76 -14.27 -1.30 -0.78
CA SER A 76 -14.42 -2.76 -0.77
C SER A 76 -13.79 -3.47 -1.99
N GLU A 77 -13.65 -2.78 -3.13
CA GLU A 77 -12.92 -3.33 -4.28
C GLU A 77 -11.43 -3.49 -3.97
N LEU A 78 -10.87 -2.59 -3.14
CA LEU A 78 -9.50 -2.70 -2.67
C LEU A 78 -9.35 -3.92 -1.75
N GLU A 79 -10.28 -4.11 -0.82
CA GLU A 79 -10.29 -5.27 0.10
C GLU A 79 -10.35 -6.61 -0.65
N VAL A 80 -11.16 -6.69 -1.72
CA VAL A 80 -11.23 -7.88 -2.58
C VAL A 80 -9.88 -8.17 -3.25
N ASN A 81 -9.05 -7.17 -3.52
CA ASN A 81 -7.75 -7.37 -4.18
C ASN A 81 -6.56 -7.43 -3.19
N LEU A 82 -6.80 -7.14 -1.91
CA LEU A 82 -5.81 -7.13 -0.85
C LEU A 82 -5.48 -8.56 -0.41
N GLY A 83 -4.38 -9.11 -0.93
CA GLY A 83 -3.91 -10.46 -0.56
C GLY A 83 -3.30 -10.50 0.84
N SER A 84 -2.64 -9.42 1.26
CA SER A 84 -2.10 -9.21 2.61
C SER A 84 -1.72 -7.73 2.79
N PHE A 85 -1.13 -7.36 3.93
CA PHE A 85 -0.56 -6.03 4.17
C PHE A 85 0.52 -6.07 5.25
N ALA A 86 1.32 -5.02 5.33
CA ALA A 86 2.27 -4.76 6.42
C ALA A 86 1.80 -3.58 7.28
N GLY A 87 1.99 -3.69 8.60
CA GLY A 87 1.53 -2.71 9.59
C GLY A 87 0.14 -3.01 10.14
N ARG A 88 -0.48 -2.00 10.74
CA ARG A 88 -1.90 -1.97 11.14
C ARG A 88 -2.71 -1.31 10.04
N ILE A 89 -4.00 -1.62 9.99
CA ILE A 89 -4.92 -1.09 8.98
C ILE A 89 -6.08 -0.34 9.64
N GLU A 90 -6.46 0.78 9.06
CA GLU A 90 -7.68 1.53 9.33
C GLU A 90 -8.39 1.73 8.00
N THR A 91 -9.67 1.34 7.92
CA THR A 91 -10.47 1.43 6.71
C THR A 91 -11.71 2.26 6.98
N THR A 92 -12.03 3.15 6.05
CA THR A 92 -13.26 3.94 6.01
C THR A 92 -13.84 3.88 4.60
N ASP A 93 -14.98 4.55 4.38
CA ASP A 93 -15.59 4.67 3.05
C ASP A 93 -14.76 5.56 2.10
N ASP A 94 -13.87 6.40 2.63
CA ASP A 94 -13.12 7.39 1.86
C ASP A 94 -11.62 7.11 1.78
N PHE A 95 -11.05 6.30 2.68
CA PHE A 95 -9.64 5.95 2.64
C PHE A 95 -9.33 4.62 3.32
N VAL A 96 -8.17 4.06 2.96
CA VAL A 96 -7.46 3.07 3.78
C VAL A 96 -6.12 3.63 4.22
N ARG A 97 -5.75 3.35 5.47
CA ARG A 97 -4.48 3.76 6.07
C ARG A 97 -3.77 2.55 6.64
N PHE A 98 -2.53 2.34 6.19
CA PHE A 98 -1.59 1.37 6.76
C PHE A 98 -0.58 2.11 7.63
N TYR A 99 -0.33 1.67 8.86
CA TYR A 99 0.54 2.41 9.79
C TYR A 99 1.24 1.52 10.81
N TYR A 100 2.43 1.92 11.26
CA TYR A 100 3.22 1.15 12.23
C TYR A 100 2.83 1.47 13.68
N GLU A 101 2.69 2.75 14.04
CA GLU A 101 2.23 3.23 15.36
C GLU A 101 1.04 4.17 15.22
N LYS A 102 0.06 4.06 16.13
CA LYS A 102 -1.13 4.92 16.08
C LYS A 102 -0.73 6.30 16.62
N THR A 103 -0.56 7.28 15.75
CA THR A 103 -0.54 8.69 16.17
C THR A 103 -1.94 9.00 16.69
N LEU A 104 -2.08 9.12 18.02
CA LEU A 104 -3.33 9.49 18.70
C LEU A 104 -3.71 10.94 18.41
#